data_AF-A0A7T7HD83-F1
#
_entry.id   AF-A0A7T7HD83-F1
#
_cell.length_a   1.000
_cell.length_b   1.000
_cell.length_c   1.000
_cell.angle_alpha   90.00
_cell.angle_beta   90.00
_cell.angle_gamma   90.00
#
_symmetry.space_group_name_H-M   'P 1'
#
loop_
_entity.id
_entity.type
_entity.pdbx_description
1 polymer ?
#
loop_
_entity_poly.entity_id
_entity_poly.type
_entity_poly.pdbx_seq_one_letter_code
_entity_poly.pdbx_strand_id
1 'polypeptide(L)'
;MSRLPLKPSVIKRLFALSKNECAYPDCKERIVNEHGTVIGEICHIEAAEKEGERYNESSNDEHRRSFENLILMCSNHHKKTNNVNEYTTEKLLKFKLEHESGNYLVSDSIVERAITKYMEQNNSNESSGNQFNNQATNQNIGSQIGTQHNYYDGSKEKINIEGIRSINHKFKSVIDSIKRDAAEPTKEVIDFRDEYKQRLARVVHSIPLKHLRFRKNNGRIIADVESYEKESKNILNEEDDATQDILRSFLLSNDKEKNEELKKSLSKNGQQQPAIITCDGFLINGNRRKMALDELYKSSNENSQFEMMRVVILPDDVTELEIQKIENRYQLQSEGKSEYQGLNRAIKIKRNIENGFTLEAQLRDDPNFYDLPKKEFDKKVKEFEKNFLKPLECVDRYLDTFNREGMYNTISEGVNDKEGRWQAFIDYSNFYTGTLLNKQKLTEFKIKENEVGGIENAMFKIIRKRSLSVQGTDIGKVHDFVRKMPKYLANEDAKKLIIEIKDVPENISDELKYDKDGNKLSEREIDEKWGADNREKILGNLIKAYRHVNNQQDRDKPLELLEDALKKLQHNNLKIENMGTEYYDLALDIINQIIDKADSIFKAVDGARYNLKKLTKNNRK
;
A
#
# COMPACT_ATOMS: atom_id res chain seq x y z
N MET A 1 -32.89 14.89 34.07
CA MET A 1 -32.00 15.14 32.91
C MET A 1 -31.00 14.00 32.89
N SER A 2 -30.88 13.31 31.77
CA SER A 2 -29.98 12.16 31.61
C SER A 2 -28.53 12.62 31.46
N ARG A 3 -27.59 11.95 32.13
CA ARG A 3 -26.14 12.18 32.02
C ARG A 3 -25.69 12.19 30.55
N LEU A 4 -24.98 13.24 30.14
CA LEU A 4 -24.37 13.29 28.81
C LEU A 4 -23.19 12.32 28.70
N PRO A 5 -22.99 11.67 27.53
CA PRO A 5 -21.84 10.82 27.31
C PRO A 5 -20.54 11.65 27.29
N LEU A 6 -19.46 11.04 27.79
CA LEU A 6 -18.11 11.60 27.75
C LEU A 6 -17.62 11.71 26.29
N LYS A 7 -16.98 12.84 25.95
CA LYS A 7 -16.43 13.05 24.61
C LYS A 7 -15.17 12.19 24.42
N PRO A 8 -14.98 11.53 23.25
CA PRO A 8 -13.77 10.76 22.96
C PRO A 8 -12.46 11.55 23.14
N SER A 9 -12.46 12.84 22.79
CA SER A 9 -11.32 13.75 22.98
C SER A 9 -10.97 13.98 24.45
N VAL A 10 -11.97 14.03 25.34
CA VAL A 10 -11.78 14.21 26.79
C VAL A 10 -11.22 12.94 27.40
N ILE A 11 -11.75 11.77 27.02
CA ILE A 11 -11.23 10.47 27.46
C ILE A 11 -9.76 10.30 27.01
N LYS A 12 -9.45 10.63 25.74
CA LYS A 12 -8.07 10.60 25.23
C LYS A 12 -7.12 11.45 26.07
N ARG A 13 -7.55 12.67 26.42
CA ARG A 13 -6.77 13.58 27.25
C ARG A 13 -6.56 13.06 28.68
N LEU A 14 -7.58 12.47 29.31
CA LEU A 14 -7.48 11.88 30.66
C LEU A 14 -6.49 10.71 30.70
N PHE A 15 -6.59 9.77 29.77
CA PHE A 15 -5.69 8.62 29.73
C PHE A 15 -4.24 9.05 29.42
N ALA A 16 -4.05 10.01 28.52
CA ALA A 16 -2.72 10.53 28.19
C ALA A 16 -2.02 11.19 29.40
N LEU A 17 -2.76 11.92 30.23
CA LEU A 17 -2.21 12.63 31.39
C LEU A 17 -2.17 11.79 32.68
N SER A 18 -2.76 10.60 32.66
CA SER A 18 -2.82 9.71 33.83
C SER A 18 -1.50 9.04 34.22
N LYS A 19 -0.47 9.10 33.37
CA LYS A 19 0.81 8.38 33.55
C LYS A 19 0.63 6.85 33.72
N ASN A 20 -0.52 6.31 33.29
CA ASN A 20 -0.97 4.95 33.59
C ASN A 20 -1.01 4.60 35.09
N GLU A 21 -1.08 5.60 35.97
CA GLU A 21 -1.15 5.45 37.43
C GLU A 21 -2.44 6.09 37.96
N CYS A 22 -2.94 5.58 39.08
CA CYS A 22 -4.07 6.16 39.80
C CYS A 22 -3.75 7.58 40.28
N ALA A 23 -4.65 8.54 40.07
CA ALA A 23 -4.46 9.93 40.49
C ALA A 23 -4.59 10.16 42.00
N TYR A 24 -4.66 9.11 42.81
CA TYR A 24 -4.74 9.23 44.27
C TYR A 24 -3.31 9.31 44.83
N PRO A 25 -3.02 10.24 45.77
CA PRO A 25 -1.66 10.39 46.30
C PRO A 25 -1.09 9.07 46.83
N ASP A 26 0.17 8.81 46.50
CA ASP A 26 0.92 7.60 46.90
C ASP A 26 0.35 6.27 46.39
N CYS A 27 -0.60 6.29 45.44
CA CYS A 27 -1.11 5.08 44.80
C CYS A 27 -0.32 4.75 43.51
N LYS A 28 0.20 3.53 43.43
CA LYS A 28 0.95 3.01 42.27
C LYS A 28 0.18 2.00 41.43
N GLU A 29 -1.13 1.90 41.64
CA GLU A 29 -1.99 0.99 40.91
C GLU A 29 -2.15 1.47 39.46
N ARG A 30 -1.99 0.55 38.51
CA ARG A 30 -2.07 0.86 37.07
C ARG A 30 -3.53 1.05 36.64
N ILE A 31 -3.77 1.97 35.71
CA ILE A 31 -5.11 2.17 35.13
C ILE A 31 -5.36 1.23 33.95
N VAL A 32 -4.30 0.88 33.23
CA VAL A 32 -4.30 -0.07 32.11
C VAL A 32 -3.28 -1.15 32.42
N ASN A 33 -3.72 -2.40 32.39
CA ASN A 33 -2.85 -3.54 32.61
C ASN A 33 -1.99 -3.86 31.37
N GLU A 34 -1.07 -4.81 31.51
CA GLU A 34 -0.09 -5.20 30.47
C GLU A 34 -0.75 -5.77 29.20
N HIS A 35 -1.98 -6.27 29.32
CA HIS A 35 -2.78 -6.75 28.19
C HIS A 35 -3.61 -5.63 27.53
N GLY A 36 -3.39 -4.38 27.93
CA GLY A 36 -4.11 -3.22 27.42
C GLY A 36 -5.59 -3.22 27.82
N THR A 37 -5.95 -3.77 28.98
CA THR A 37 -7.31 -3.74 29.53
C THR A 37 -7.41 -2.62 30.55
N VAL A 38 -8.43 -1.78 30.41
CA VAL A 38 -8.71 -0.69 31.34
C VAL A 38 -9.29 -1.26 32.63
N ILE A 39 -8.59 -1.04 33.73
CA ILE A 39 -8.95 -1.47 35.08
C ILE A 39 -9.19 -0.28 36.03
N GLY A 40 -8.89 0.95 35.59
CA GLY A 40 -9.25 2.17 36.29
C GLY A 40 -10.58 2.77 35.81
N GLU A 41 -11.12 3.68 36.62
CA GLU A 41 -12.43 4.30 36.45
C GLU A 41 -12.29 5.82 36.32
N ILE A 42 -13.11 6.41 35.44
CA ILE A 42 -13.22 7.87 35.30
C ILE A 42 -14.19 8.38 36.37
N CYS A 43 -13.63 9.12 37.33
CA CYS A 43 -14.35 9.69 38.45
C CYS A 43 -14.75 11.14 38.14
N HIS A 44 -15.92 11.55 38.62
CA HIS A 44 -16.36 12.94 38.54
C HIS A 44 -15.97 13.68 39.83
N ILE A 45 -15.40 14.87 39.70
CA ILE A 45 -15.11 15.77 40.84
C ILE A 45 -16.43 16.36 41.35
N GLU A 46 -17.20 17.00 40.47
CA GLU A 46 -18.62 17.32 40.64
C GLU A 46 -19.49 16.27 39.94
N ALA A 47 -20.43 15.64 40.66
CA ALA A 47 -21.26 14.57 40.11
C ALA A 47 -22.00 14.95 38.82
N ALA A 48 -22.17 13.95 37.95
CA ALA A 48 -22.94 14.06 36.71
C ALA A 48 -24.45 14.19 36.94
N GLU A 49 -24.95 13.66 38.05
CA GLU A 49 -26.38 13.54 38.36
C GLU A 49 -26.72 14.28 39.66
N LYS A 50 -27.97 14.74 39.77
CA LYS A 50 -28.45 15.57 40.89
C LYS A 50 -28.28 14.92 42.27
N GLU A 51 -28.42 13.60 42.34
CA GLU A 51 -28.29 12.82 43.57
C GLU A 51 -26.86 12.32 43.83
N GLY A 52 -25.91 12.66 42.94
CA GLY A 52 -24.53 12.18 43.03
C GLY A 52 -23.67 13.01 43.98
N GLU A 53 -22.51 12.45 44.33
CA GLU A 53 -21.55 13.05 45.25
C GLU A 53 -21.05 14.42 44.76
N ARG A 54 -21.20 15.45 45.61
CA ARG A 54 -20.75 16.83 45.33
C ARG A 54 -21.42 17.44 44.08
N TYR A 55 -22.68 17.10 43.81
CA TYR A 55 -23.43 17.75 42.74
C TYR A 55 -23.51 19.27 42.97
N ASN A 56 -23.16 20.04 41.94
CA ASN A 56 -23.21 21.51 41.97
C ASN A 56 -24.35 22.00 41.07
N GLU A 57 -25.40 22.57 41.67
CA GLU A 57 -26.57 23.10 40.94
C GLU A 57 -26.22 24.28 40.02
N SER A 58 -25.15 25.02 40.33
CA SER A 58 -24.70 26.15 39.51
C SER A 58 -23.87 25.72 38.28
N SER A 59 -23.53 24.44 38.18
CA SER A 59 -22.74 23.84 37.11
C SER A 59 -23.63 23.32 35.96
N ASN A 60 -23.07 23.13 34.77
CA ASN A 60 -23.81 22.64 33.60
C ASN A 60 -23.27 21.29 33.07
N ASP A 61 -24.06 20.60 32.23
CA ASP A 61 -23.71 19.27 31.75
C ASP A 61 -22.43 19.24 30.89
N GLU A 62 -22.07 20.34 30.23
CA GLU A 62 -20.82 20.44 29.47
C GLU A 62 -19.61 20.50 30.40
N HIS A 63 -19.69 21.24 31.51
CA HIS A 63 -18.64 21.27 32.53
C HIS A 63 -18.52 19.92 33.23
N ARG A 64 -19.65 19.30 33.61
CA ARG A 64 -19.63 18.00 34.30
C ARG A 64 -18.93 16.90 33.51
N ARG A 65 -18.99 16.95 32.18
CA ARG A 65 -18.29 16.04 31.26
C ARG A 65 -16.96 16.56 30.71
N SER A 66 -16.48 17.72 31.18
CA SER A 66 -15.26 18.34 30.69
C SER A 66 -14.02 17.70 31.33
N PHE A 67 -12.86 17.90 30.72
CA PHE A 67 -11.61 17.36 31.23
C PHE A 67 -11.28 17.88 32.65
N GLU A 68 -11.65 19.12 32.92
CA GLU A 68 -11.37 19.83 34.18
C GLU A 68 -12.11 19.20 35.37
N ASN A 69 -13.28 18.60 35.13
CA ASN A 69 -14.12 17.97 36.16
C ASN A 69 -13.91 16.45 36.32
N LEU A 70 -12.98 15.85 35.56
CA LEU A 70 -12.78 14.40 35.53
C LEU A 70 -11.38 14.02 36.00
N ILE A 71 -11.29 12.93 36.75
CA ILE A 71 -10.04 12.39 37.31
C ILE A 71 -10.03 10.86 37.19
N LEU A 72 -8.87 10.27 36.90
CA LEU A 72 -8.73 8.84 36.64
C LEU A 72 -8.17 8.12 37.87
N MET A 73 -8.89 7.12 38.41
CA MET A 73 -8.49 6.39 39.62
C MET A 73 -8.68 4.88 39.49
N CYS A 74 -8.00 4.08 40.31
CA CYS A 74 -8.31 2.66 40.43
C CYS A 74 -9.66 2.45 41.13
N SER A 75 -10.27 1.26 40.98
CA SER A 75 -11.59 0.96 41.55
C SER A 75 -11.66 1.11 43.07
N ASN A 76 -10.55 0.92 43.78
CA ASN A 76 -10.48 1.11 45.23
C ASN A 76 -10.60 2.58 45.61
N HIS A 77 -9.82 3.44 44.94
CA HIS A 77 -9.82 4.88 45.24
C HIS A 77 -11.06 5.59 44.68
N HIS A 78 -11.61 5.15 43.55
CA HIS A 78 -12.93 5.61 43.09
C HIS A 78 -13.97 5.47 44.20
N LYS A 79 -14.12 4.27 44.77
CA LYS A 79 -15.05 4.03 45.90
C LYS A 79 -14.70 4.81 47.17
N LYS A 80 -13.40 4.90 47.51
CA LYS A 80 -12.94 5.65 48.69
C LYS A 80 -13.31 7.14 48.60
N THR A 81 -13.19 7.73 47.41
CA THR A 81 -13.45 9.16 47.19
C THR A 81 -14.93 9.54 47.14
N ASN A 82 -15.85 8.58 47.28
CA ASN A 82 -17.29 8.86 47.42
C ASN A 82 -17.64 9.48 48.78
N ASN A 83 -16.75 9.42 49.79
CA ASN A 83 -16.97 10.12 51.06
C ASN A 83 -16.81 11.64 50.88
N VAL A 84 -17.93 12.33 50.67
CA VAL A 84 -17.98 13.78 50.40
C VAL A 84 -17.43 14.64 51.55
N ASN A 85 -17.47 14.16 52.79
CA ASN A 85 -16.97 14.89 53.96
C ASN A 85 -15.44 14.89 54.03
N GLU A 86 -14.81 13.83 53.51
CA GLU A 86 -13.35 13.67 53.51
C GLU A 86 -12.71 14.15 52.19
N TYR A 87 -13.43 14.02 51.09
CA TYR A 87 -12.97 14.33 49.73
C TYR A 87 -13.86 15.40 49.11
N THR A 88 -13.56 16.65 49.44
CA THR A 88 -14.19 17.83 48.83
C THR A 88 -13.75 18.02 47.37
N THR A 89 -14.50 18.82 46.61
CA THR A 89 -14.17 19.17 45.21
C THR A 89 -12.76 19.76 45.09
N GLU A 90 -12.40 20.68 45.98
CA GLU A 90 -11.07 21.32 46.04
C GLU A 90 -9.95 20.28 46.25
N LYS A 91 -10.18 19.29 47.11
CA LYS A 91 -9.19 18.25 47.41
C LYS A 91 -8.98 17.31 46.22
N LEU A 92 -10.04 16.94 45.52
CA LEU A 92 -9.93 16.12 44.29
C LEU A 92 -9.30 16.90 43.13
N LEU A 93 -9.59 18.19 43.01
CA LEU A 93 -8.94 19.07 42.04
C LEU A 93 -7.44 19.19 42.33
N LYS A 94 -7.05 19.28 43.60
CA LYS A 94 -5.64 19.25 44.01
C LYS A 94 -4.96 17.94 43.59
N PHE A 95 -5.59 16.79 43.85
CA PHE A 95 -5.05 15.49 43.42
C PHE A 95 -4.87 15.42 41.90
N LYS A 96 -5.86 15.89 41.14
CA LYS A 96 -5.77 15.98 39.68
C LYS A 96 -4.57 16.82 39.24
N LEU A 97 -4.45 18.03 39.75
CA LEU A 97 -3.39 18.97 39.35
C LEU A 97 -2.00 18.43 39.70
N GLU A 98 -1.83 17.85 40.89
CA GLU A 98 -0.56 17.24 41.30
C GLU A 98 -0.21 16.04 40.42
N HIS A 99 -1.18 15.16 40.16
CA HIS A 99 -0.98 13.96 39.33
C HIS A 99 -0.65 14.30 37.88
N GLU A 100 -1.34 15.28 37.31
CA GLU A 100 -1.20 15.69 35.91
C GLU A 100 -0.04 16.70 35.72
N SER A 101 0.54 17.23 36.80
CA SER A 101 1.76 18.05 36.73
C SER A 101 2.97 17.15 36.42
N GLY A 102 3.45 17.22 35.18
CA GLY A 102 4.65 16.52 34.71
C GLY A 102 4.54 16.07 33.26
N ASN A 103 5.60 16.26 32.48
CA ASN A 103 5.67 15.80 31.10
C ASN A 103 5.88 14.28 31.08
N TYR A 104 4.86 13.51 30.71
CA TYR A 104 4.95 12.07 30.55
C TYR A 104 4.33 11.63 29.22
N LEU A 105 5.06 10.80 28.47
CA LEU A 105 4.57 10.16 27.24
C LEU A 105 3.95 8.80 27.59
N VAL A 106 2.63 8.67 27.44
CA VAL A 106 1.98 7.36 27.31
C VAL A 106 1.99 7.00 25.82
N SER A 107 2.28 5.76 25.45
CA SER A 107 2.28 5.36 24.03
C SER A 107 0.87 5.51 23.43
N ASP A 108 0.80 6.10 22.23
CA ASP A 108 -0.47 6.30 21.52
C ASP A 108 -1.24 4.98 21.32
N SER A 109 -0.54 3.86 21.19
CA SER A 109 -1.14 2.52 21.04
C SER A 109 -1.86 2.04 22.31
N ILE A 110 -1.34 2.36 23.50
CA ILE A 110 -1.99 2.04 24.79
C ILE A 110 -3.19 2.96 24.99
N VAL A 111 -3.06 4.24 24.67
CA VAL A 111 -4.15 5.23 24.77
C VAL A 111 -5.29 4.86 23.80
N GLU A 112 -4.99 4.55 22.54
CA GLU A 112 -6.00 4.16 21.54
C GLU A 112 -6.66 2.82 21.85
N ARG A 113 -5.92 1.81 22.32
CA ARG A 113 -6.51 0.55 22.79
C ARG A 113 -7.37 0.73 24.04
N ALA A 114 -6.95 1.56 24.99
CA ALA A 114 -7.71 1.85 26.19
C ALA A 114 -9.02 2.60 25.87
N ILE A 115 -8.96 3.59 24.97
CA ILE A 115 -10.15 4.30 24.47
C ILE A 115 -11.10 3.33 23.76
N THR A 116 -10.57 2.49 22.85
CA THR A 116 -11.39 1.55 22.09
C THR A 116 -12.11 0.57 23.02
N LYS A 117 -11.39 -0.04 23.96
CA LYS A 117 -11.99 -0.96 24.95
C LYS A 117 -12.95 -0.26 25.92
N TYR A 118 -12.66 0.96 26.36
CA TYR A 118 -13.57 1.74 27.22
C TYR A 118 -14.88 2.09 26.51
N MET A 119 -14.80 2.44 25.21
CA MET A 119 -15.99 2.68 24.40
C MET A 119 -16.78 1.40 24.12
N GLU A 120 -16.10 0.25 23.95
CA GLU A 120 -16.73 -1.07 23.80
C GLU A 120 -17.43 -1.54 25.09
N GLN A 121 -16.82 -1.31 26.26
CA GLN A 121 -17.38 -1.65 27.58
C GLN A 121 -18.65 -0.85 27.91
N ASN A 122 -18.74 0.42 27.48
CA ASN A 122 -19.94 1.23 27.68
C ASN A 122 -21.08 0.89 26.69
N ASN A 123 -20.75 0.42 25.48
CA ASN A 123 -21.76 -0.04 24.51
C ASN A 123 -22.39 -1.40 24.86
N SER A 124 -21.81 -2.15 25.81
CA SER A 124 -22.33 -3.45 26.26
C SER A 124 -23.20 -3.37 27.53
N ASN A 125 -23.26 -2.21 28.20
CA ASN A 125 -24.01 -2.01 29.45
C ASN A 125 -25.33 -1.21 29.29
N GLU A 126 -25.82 -0.98 28.07
CA GLU A 126 -27.19 -0.46 27.86
C GLU A 126 -28.30 -1.53 27.93
N SER A 127 -27.96 -2.77 28.35
CA SER A 127 -28.97 -3.77 28.67
C SER A 127 -28.74 -4.35 30.06
N SER A 128 -29.74 -4.11 30.92
CA SER A 128 -30.08 -4.89 32.11
C SER A 128 -29.26 -4.61 33.36
N GLY A 129 -29.87 -3.85 34.27
CA GLY A 129 -29.55 -3.95 35.69
C GLY A 129 -29.77 -5.39 36.18
N ASN A 130 -28.80 -5.92 36.91
CA ASN A 130 -29.03 -6.76 38.09
C ASN A 130 -27.73 -6.98 38.86
N GLN A 131 -27.89 -6.89 40.18
CA GLN A 131 -26.90 -7.11 41.22
C GLN A 131 -26.26 -8.50 41.11
N PHE A 132 -24.95 -8.60 41.33
CA PHE A 132 -24.35 -9.82 41.88
C PHE A 132 -23.36 -9.51 43.00
N ASN A 133 -23.64 -10.12 44.15
CA ASN A 133 -22.97 -10.00 45.42
C ASN A 133 -21.56 -10.60 45.38
N ASN A 134 -20.60 -9.87 45.96
CA ASN A 134 -19.33 -10.42 46.42
C ASN A 134 -19.55 -11.18 47.73
N GLN A 135 -19.13 -12.45 47.79
CA GLN A 135 -18.73 -13.06 49.05
C GLN A 135 -17.24 -13.37 48.99
N ALA A 136 -16.53 -12.79 49.96
CA ALA A 136 -15.10 -12.87 50.16
C ALA A 136 -14.67 -14.21 50.75
N THR A 137 -13.46 -14.63 50.43
CA THR A 137 -12.62 -15.41 51.34
C THR A 137 -11.22 -14.83 51.36
N ASN A 138 -10.89 -14.21 52.49
CA ASN A 138 -9.53 -13.86 52.91
C ASN A 138 -8.64 -15.10 52.94
N GLN A 139 -7.36 -14.98 52.58
CA GLN A 139 -6.29 -15.54 53.38
C GLN A 139 -4.96 -14.79 53.16
N ASN A 140 -4.44 -14.32 54.29
CA ASN A 140 -3.20 -13.60 54.52
C ASN A 140 -1.94 -14.44 54.24
N ILE A 141 -0.80 -13.73 54.35
CA ILE A 141 0.58 -14.14 54.70
C ILE A 141 1.51 -13.80 53.52
N GLY A 142 2.39 -12.80 53.54
CA GLY A 142 3.03 -12.08 54.65
C GLY A 142 4.45 -12.57 54.86
N SER A 143 5.45 -11.78 54.43
CA SER A 143 6.78 -11.57 55.05
C SER A 143 7.74 -10.95 54.01
N GLN A 144 8.07 -9.66 54.07
CA GLN A 144 9.06 -8.99 54.93
C GLN A 144 10.54 -9.14 54.50
N ILE A 145 11.20 -7.97 54.43
CA ILE A 145 12.65 -7.67 54.51
C ILE A 145 13.40 -7.81 53.17
N GLY A 146 14.18 -6.84 52.68
CA GLY A 146 14.63 -5.59 53.29
C GLY A 146 15.39 -4.70 52.30
N THR A 147 15.54 -3.46 52.76
CA THR A 147 16.45 -2.37 52.37
C THR A 147 17.58 -2.66 51.38
N GLN A 148 17.72 -1.78 50.38
CA GLN A 148 19.00 -1.12 50.07
C GLN A 148 18.76 0.23 49.38
N HIS A 149 19.29 1.29 49.98
CA HIS A 149 19.49 2.61 49.37
C HIS A 149 20.40 2.46 48.15
N ASN A 150 20.13 3.18 47.06
CA ASN A 150 21.21 3.65 46.19
C ASN A 150 20.96 5.08 45.72
N TYR A 151 21.97 5.87 46.07
CA TYR A 151 22.35 7.21 45.67
C TYR A 151 21.88 7.65 44.27
N TYR A 152 21.34 8.87 44.25
CA TYR A 152 21.35 9.75 43.08
C TYR A 152 22.82 9.98 42.67
N ASP A 153 23.22 9.45 41.51
CA ASP A 153 24.41 9.89 40.79
C ASP A 153 24.01 10.40 39.41
N GLY A 154 24.53 11.58 39.07
CA GLY A 154 24.20 12.33 37.89
C GLY A 154 24.82 11.70 36.64
N SER A 155 24.08 10.81 36.00
CA SER A 155 24.31 10.46 34.60
C SER A 155 22.99 10.54 33.84
N LYS A 156 23.00 11.24 32.70
CA LYS A 156 21.86 11.28 31.77
C LYS A 156 21.68 9.88 31.19
N GLU A 157 20.90 9.04 31.86
CA GLU A 157 20.45 7.78 31.26
C GLU A 157 19.50 8.09 30.12
N LYS A 158 19.85 7.59 28.93
CA LYS A 158 19.02 7.65 27.73
C LYS A 158 17.72 6.90 28.01
N ILE A 159 16.63 7.64 28.13
CA ILE A 159 15.29 7.06 28.12
C ILE A 159 15.09 6.43 26.74
N ASN A 160 15.20 5.10 26.65
CA ASN A 160 14.93 4.37 25.43
C ASN A 160 13.41 4.22 25.30
N ILE A 161 12.76 5.26 24.77
CA ILE A 161 11.32 5.27 24.48
C ILE A 161 11.09 4.37 23.27
N GLU A 162 10.22 3.37 23.44
CA GLU A 162 9.87 2.38 22.43
C GLU A 162 9.34 3.09 21.15
N GLY A 163 10.03 2.91 20.01
CA GLY A 163 9.63 3.46 18.71
C GLY A 163 10.23 4.82 18.31
N ILE A 164 11.04 5.46 19.17
CA ILE A 164 11.83 6.63 18.76
C ILE A 164 12.91 6.18 17.77
N ARG A 165 13.05 6.95 16.67
CA ARG A 165 14.08 6.67 15.68
C ARG A 165 15.47 6.81 16.31
N SER A 166 16.35 5.83 16.09
CA SER A 166 17.77 5.95 16.46
C SER A 166 18.40 7.14 15.73
N ILE A 167 18.99 8.07 16.49
CA ILE A 167 19.59 9.30 15.96
C ILE A 167 21.09 9.12 15.87
N ASN A 168 21.65 9.41 14.70
CA ASN A 168 23.09 9.52 14.57
C ASN A 168 23.56 10.86 15.15
N HIS A 169 24.09 10.81 16.37
CA HIS A 169 24.54 12.02 17.08
C HIS A 169 25.66 12.77 16.34
N LYS A 170 26.52 12.08 15.59
CA LYS A 170 27.59 12.74 14.81
C LYS A 170 26.98 13.59 13.71
N PHE A 171 26.02 13.03 12.96
CA PHE A 171 25.33 13.78 11.90
C PHE A 171 24.49 14.91 12.47
N LYS A 172 23.78 14.70 13.59
CA LYS A 172 23.05 15.77 14.27
C LYS A 172 23.95 16.94 14.64
N SER A 173 25.11 16.68 15.26
CA SER A 173 26.08 17.73 15.61
C SER A 173 26.58 18.49 14.38
N VAL A 174 26.81 17.79 13.26
CA VAL A 174 27.17 18.42 11.99
C VAL A 174 26.05 19.33 11.52
N ILE A 175 24.81 18.84 11.44
CA ILE A 175 23.63 19.61 11.02
C ILE A 175 23.44 20.86 11.90
N ASP A 176 23.55 20.72 13.22
CA ASP A 176 23.41 21.83 14.15
C ASP A 176 24.49 22.91 13.99
N SER A 177 25.70 22.52 13.58
CA SER A 177 26.82 23.44 13.36
C SER A 177 26.76 24.17 12.01
N ILE A 178 26.16 23.55 10.98
CA ILE A 178 26.18 24.08 9.60
C ILE A 178 24.85 24.73 9.18
N LYS A 179 23.75 24.48 9.90
CA LYS A 179 22.44 25.03 9.54
C LYS A 179 22.50 26.56 9.55
N ARG A 180 22.00 27.17 8.47
CA ARG A 180 21.89 28.62 8.32
C ARG A 180 20.43 28.99 8.17
N ASP A 181 20.05 30.20 8.51
CA ASP A 181 18.70 30.69 8.20
C ASP A 181 18.52 30.78 6.68
N ALA A 182 17.38 30.28 6.19
CA ALA A 182 17.06 30.37 4.78
C ALA A 182 16.59 31.78 4.39
N ALA A 183 16.68 32.11 3.11
CA ALA A 183 15.99 33.26 2.55
C ALA A 183 14.46 33.09 2.65
N GLU A 184 13.72 34.20 2.53
CA GLU A 184 12.26 34.19 2.63
C GLU A 184 11.59 33.22 1.62
N PRO A 185 10.51 32.52 2.02
CA PRO A 185 9.93 32.50 3.36
C PRO A 185 10.80 31.75 4.38
N THR A 186 11.02 32.37 5.55
CA THR A 186 11.84 31.89 6.67
C THR A 186 11.10 30.94 7.60
N LYS A 187 9.78 30.82 7.42
CA LYS A 187 8.93 29.92 8.19
C LYS A 187 7.97 29.15 7.28
N GLU A 188 7.69 27.92 7.64
CA GLU A 188 6.77 27.02 6.93
C GLU A 188 5.88 26.29 7.94
N VAL A 189 4.61 26.13 7.62
CA VAL A 189 3.70 25.30 8.41
C VAL A 189 3.72 23.89 7.82
N ILE A 190 4.17 22.92 8.59
CA ILE A 190 4.23 21.52 8.14
C ILE A 190 3.10 20.70 8.76
N ASP A 191 2.71 19.64 8.04
CA ASP A 191 1.74 18.68 8.52
C ASP A 191 2.40 17.67 9.48
N PHE A 192 2.81 18.15 10.66
CA PHE A 192 3.43 17.34 11.72
C PHE A 192 2.64 17.48 13.01
N ARG A 193 2.22 16.37 13.62
CA ARG A 193 1.31 16.35 14.78
C ARG A 193 0.08 17.24 14.52
N ASP A 194 -0.21 18.19 15.39
CA ASP A 194 -1.29 19.17 15.24
C ASP A 194 -0.80 20.55 14.72
N GLU A 195 0.46 20.67 14.30
CA GLU A 195 1.07 21.96 13.95
C GLU A 195 0.37 22.66 12.78
N TYR A 196 -0.11 21.90 11.80
CA TYR A 196 -0.86 22.46 10.67
C TYR A 196 -2.20 23.04 11.12
N LYS A 197 -2.92 22.34 12.01
CA LYS A 197 -4.21 22.81 12.58
C LYS A 197 -4.01 24.02 13.49
N GLN A 198 -2.91 24.04 14.24
CA GLN A 198 -2.56 25.13 15.15
C GLN A 198 -1.84 26.30 14.45
N ARG A 199 -1.55 26.17 13.15
CA ARG A 199 -0.75 27.14 12.36
C ARG A 199 0.61 27.45 12.99
N LEU A 200 1.23 26.44 13.59
CA LEU A 200 2.57 26.54 14.16
C LEU A 200 3.59 26.49 13.02
N ALA A 201 4.22 27.63 12.75
CA ALA A 201 5.21 27.75 11.69
C ALA A 201 6.62 27.42 12.23
N ARG A 202 7.31 26.49 11.57
CA ARG A 202 8.70 26.12 11.86
C ARG A 202 9.67 26.93 11.04
N VAL A 203 10.86 27.17 11.59
CA VAL A 203 11.93 27.88 10.89
C VAL A 203 12.45 27.04 9.73
N VAL A 204 12.67 27.69 8.58
CA VAL A 204 13.28 27.10 7.41
C VAL A 204 14.78 27.39 7.46
N HIS A 205 15.57 26.34 7.35
CA HIS A 205 17.03 26.40 7.33
C HIS A 205 17.56 26.07 5.93
N SER A 206 18.75 26.56 5.62
CA SER A 206 19.51 26.23 4.42
C SER A 206 20.69 25.34 4.81
N ILE A 207 20.78 24.15 4.20
CA ILE A 207 21.80 23.14 4.51
C ILE A 207 22.51 22.69 3.23
N PRO A 208 23.86 22.55 3.22
CA PRO A 208 24.58 22.03 2.06
C PRO A 208 24.16 20.59 1.71
N LEU A 209 23.98 20.30 0.43
CA LEU A 209 23.46 19.01 -0.05
C LEU A 209 24.30 17.81 0.39
N LYS A 210 25.62 17.98 0.50
CA LYS A 210 26.56 16.93 0.94
C LYS A 210 26.29 16.38 2.34
N HIS A 211 25.57 17.12 3.18
CA HIS A 211 25.23 16.71 4.55
C HIS A 211 23.81 16.16 4.67
N LEU A 212 23.04 16.20 3.58
CA LEU A 212 21.71 15.60 3.54
C LEU A 212 21.82 14.16 3.03
N ARG A 213 21.05 13.25 3.61
CA ARG A 213 21.07 11.83 3.25
C ARG A 213 19.71 11.37 2.73
N PHE A 214 19.74 10.54 1.70
CA PHE A 214 18.57 9.84 1.18
C PHE A 214 18.13 8.75 2.16
N ARG A 215 16.81 8.53 2.22
CA ARG A 215 16.22 7.39 2.93
C ARG A 215 15.90 6.26 1.95
N LYS A 216 16.23 5.03 2.32
CA LYS A 216 15.95 3.80 1.59
C LYS A 216 14.46 3.46 1.58
N ASN A 217 13.73 3.81 2.63
CA ASN A 217 12.28 3.61 2.75
C ASN A 217 11.44 4.60 1.93
N ASN A 218 12.04 5.29 0.96
CA ASN A 218 11.35 6.22 0.08
C ASN A 218 10.38 5.48 -0.84
N GLY A 219 9.13 5.93 -0.88
CA GLY A 219 8.09 5.27 -1.69
C GLY A 219 8.38 5.18 -3.20
N ARG A 220 9.39 5.86 -3.75
CA ARG A 220 9.74 5.82 -5.18
C ARG A 220 10.72 4.72 -5.56
N ILE A 221 11.60 4.33 -4.66
CA ILE A 221 12.71 3.41 -4.93
C ILE A 221 12.64 2.15 -4.05
N ILE A 222 11.56 1.97 -3.28
CA ILE A 222 11.43 0.86 -2.34
C ILE A 222 11.54 -0.50 -3.02
N ALA A 223 10.95 -0.66 -4.21
CA ALA A 223 11.08 -1.89 -5.00
C ALA A 223 12.53 -2.14 -5.45
N ASP A 224 13.25 -1.09 -5.85
CA ASP A 224 14.65 -1.20 -6.30
C ASP A 224 15.59 -1.53 -5.13
N VAL A 225 15.38 -0.90 -3.97
CA VAL A 225 16.12 -1.16 -2.74
C VAL A 225 15.94 -2.61 -2.29
N GLU A 226 14.70 -3.09 -2.19
CA GLU A 226 14.42 -4.46 -1.73
C GLU A 226 15.01 -5.50 -2.68
N SER A 227 14.87 -5.29 -3.99
CA SER A 227 15.50 -6.17 -4.98
C SER A 227 17.02 -6.17 -4.86
N TYR A 228 17.65 -5.01 -4.71
CA TYR A 228 19.11 -4.91 -4.58
C TYR A 228 19.63 -5.60 -3.32
N GLU A 229 19.00 -5.38 -2.16
CA GLU A 229 19.41 -6.00 -0.90
C GLU A 229 19.31 -7.54 -0.99
N LYS A 230 18.32 -8.06 -1.73
CA LYS A 230 18.15 -9.50 -1.98
C LYS A 230 19.19 -10.06 -2.95
N GLU A 231 19.42 -9.40 -4.08
CA GLU A 231 20.38 -9.84 -5.10
C GLU A 231 21.82 -9.82 -4.56
N SER A 232 22.19 -8.73 -3.90
CA SER A 232 23.53 -8.54 -3.34
C SER A 232 23.75 -9.30 -2.02
N LYS A 233 22.67 -9.80 -1.39
CA LYS A 233 22.66 -10.33 -0.01
C LYS A 233 23.26 -9.35 1.01
N ASN A 234 23.20 -8.06 0.74
CA ASN A 234 23.73 -7.00 1.57
C ASN A 234 22.62 -6.03 1.97
N ILE A 235 22.47 -5.74 3.26
CA ILE A 235 21.50 -4.75 3.74
C ILE A 235 22.12 -3.36 3.59
N LEU A 236 21.42 -2.48 2.88
CA LEU A 236 21.87 -1.11 2.67
C LEU A 236 21.76 -0.33 3.98
N ASN A 237 22.91 0.18 4.42
CA ASN A 237 23.02 1.10 5.55
C ASN A 237 23.04 2.54 5.04
N GLU A 238 22.01 3.31 5.37
CA GLU A 238 21.83 4.68 4.89
C GLU A 238 22.93 5.65 5.38
N GLU A 239 23.73 5.26 6.39
CA GLU A 239 24.87 6.03 6.92
C GLU A 239 26.14 5.90 6.08
N ASP A 240 26.21 4.94 5.16
CA ASP A 240 27.39 4.73 4.32
C ASP A 240 27.29 5.55 3.03
N ASP A 241 28.40 6.14 2.58
CA ASP A 241 28.42 6.97 1.37
C ASP A 241 28.20 6.14 0.10
N ALA A 242 28.72 4.90 0.06
CA ALA A 242 28.46 3.96 -1.02
C ALA A 242 26.96 3.67 -1.18
N THR A 243 26.24 3.49 -0.06
CA THR A 243 24.77 3.33 -0.08
C THR A 243 24.09 4.57 -0.64
N GLN A 244 24.55 5.77 -0.27
CA GLN A 244 23.96 7.02 -0.77
C GLN A 244 24.08 7.14 -2.30
N ASP A 245 25.19 6.68 -2.89
CA ASP A 245 25.36 6.66 -4.35
C ASP A 245 24.47 5.61 -5.03
N ILE A 246 24.28 4.44 -4.40
CA ILE A 246 23.32 3.43 -4.87
C ILE A 246 21.90 4.01 -4.87
N LEU A 247 21.44 4.59 -3.76
CA LEU A 247 20.10 5.21 -3.67
C LEU A 247 19.91 6.36 -4.67
N ARG A 248 20.96 7.16 -4.90
CA ARG A 248 20.98 8.22 -5.92
C ARG A 248 20.78 7.63 -7.32
N SER A 249 21.47 6.54 -7.65
CA SER A 249 21.34 5.88 -8.95
C SER A 249 19.92 5.37 -9.22
N PHE A 250 19.23 4.84 -8.21
CA PHE A 250 17.84 4.43 -8.31
C PHE A 250 16.90 5.62 -8.53
N LEU A 251 17.15 6.75 -7.87
CA LEU A 251 16.38 7.97 -8.09
C LEU A 251 16.57 8.54 -9.50
N LEU A 252 17.78 8.43 -10.06
CA LEU A 252 18.11 8.89 -11.41
C LEU A 252 17.47 8.02 -12.50
N SER A 253 17.48 6.71 -12.32
CA SER A 253 16.87 5.77 -13.27
C SER A 253 15.35 5.85 -13.26
N ASN A 254 14.76 6.25 -12.13
CA ASN A 254 13.32 6.37 -11.95
C ASN A 254 12.73 7.62 -12.63
N ASP A 255 11.85 7.41 -13.62
CA ASP A 255 11.08 8.45 -14.32
C ASP A 255 11.96 9.60 -14.87
N LYS A 256 12.80 9.26 -15.86
CA LYS A 256 13.76 10.19 -16.49
C LYS A 256 13.11 11.47 -17.00
N GLU A 257 11.93 11.37 -17.61
CA GLU A 257 11.21 12.51 -18.17
C GLU A 257 10.82 13.52 -17.08
N LYS A 258 10.16 13.06 -16.00
CA LYS A 258 9.84 13.95 -14.87
C LYS A 258 11.08 14.45 -14.13
N ASN A 259 12.17 13.68 -14.12
CA ASN A 259 13.45 14.15 -13.56
C ASN A 259 14.02 15.32 -14.37
N GLU A 260 13.94 15.28 -15.70
CA GLU A 260 14.32 16.41 -16.55
C GLU A 260 13.42 17.63 -16.35
N GLU A 261 12.11 17.43 -16.25
CA GLU A 261 11.16 18.51 -15.95
C GLU A 261 11.47 19.18 -14.60
N LEU A 262 11.74 18.38 -13.57
CA LEU A 262 12.12 18.87 -12.25
C LEU A 262 13.43 19.66 -12.30
N LYS A 263 14.45 19.17 -13.01
CA LYS A 263 15.73 19.88 -13.18
C LYS A 263 15.55 21.22 -13.87
N LYS A 264 14.75 21.28 -14.94
CA LYS A 264 14.41 22.55 -15.63
C LYS A 264 13.69 23.52 -14.70
N SER A 265 12.72 23.03 -13.92
CA SER A 265 11.98 23.84 -12.95
C SER A 265 12.89 24.40 -11.85
N LEU A 266 13.77 23.57 -11.27
CA LEU A 266 14.73 23.99 -10.25
C LEU A 266 15.78 24.97 -10.80
N SER A 267 16.27 24.76 -12.03
CA SER A 267 17.21 25.68 -12.66
C SER A 267 16.60 27.05 -12.96
N LYS A 268 15.30 27.12 -13.28
CA LYS A 268 14.62 28.36 -13.64
C LYS A 268 14.08 29.11 -12.42
N ASN A 269 13.40 28.40 -11.52
CA ASN A 269 12.62 28.99 -10.44
C ASN A 269 13.27 28.77 -9.06
N GLY A 270 14.27 27.89 -8.95
CA GLY A 270 14.81 27.45 -7.66
C GLY A 270 13.82 26.60 -6.86
N GLN A 271 14.21 26.26 -5.63
CA GLN A 271 13.39 25.47 -4.73
C GLN A 271 12.22 26.30 -4.14
N GLN A 272 11.00 25.98 -4.55
CA GLN A 272 9.78 26.67 -4.12
C GLN A 272 9.42 26.37 -2.65
N GLN A 273 9.22 25.09 -2.33
CA GLN A 273 8.86 24.63 -0.99
C GLN A 273 10.07 24.02 -0.27
N PRO A 274 10.23 24.18 1.05
CA PRO A 274 11.28 23.48 1.79
C PRO A 274 11.07 21.96 1.77
N ALA A 275 12.13 21.19 2.02
CA ALA A 275 12.03 19.76 2.31
C ALA A 275 11.98 19.51 3.82
N ILE A 276 11.55 18.33 4.24
CA ILE A 276 11.48 17.95 5.66
C ILE A 276 12.57 16.93 5.91
N ILE A 277 13.37 17.18 6.95
CA ILE A 277 14.45 16.29 7.38
C ILE A 277 14.33 15.93 8.85
N THR A 278 14.89 14.78 9.21
CA THR A 278 15.17 14.46 10.62
C THR A 278 16.29 15.36 11.16
N CYS A 279 16.43 15.43 12.48
CA CYS A 279 17.47 16.25 13.13
C CYS A 279 18.92 15.84 12.78
N ASP A 280 19.13 14.63 12.28
CA ASP A 280 20.41 14.09 11.83
C ASP A 280 20.55 14.04 10.29
N GLY A 281 19.70 14.75 9.54
CA GLY A 281 19.96 15.04 8.12
C GLY A 281 19.32 14.08 7.10
N PHE A 282 18.45 13.17 7.52
CA PHE A 282 17.76 12.25 6.59
C PHE A 282 16.49 12.86 5.99
N LEU A 283 16.34 12.77 4.68
CA LEU A 283 15.23 13.34 3.91
C LEU A 283 13.95 12.50 4.05
N ILE A 284 12.94 13.07 4.71
CA ILE A 284 11.59 12.49 4.78
C ILE A 284 10.86 12.74 3.46
N ASN A 285 10.93 13.97 2.94
CA ASN A 285 10.47 14.31 1.60
C ASN A 285 11.61 14.94 0.79
N GLY A 286 11.37 15.26 -0.48
CA GLY A 286 12.34 15.99 -1.29
C GLY A 286 13.57 15.20 -1.77
N ASN A 287 13.61 13.87 -1.62
CA ASN A 287 14.68 13.00 -2.15
C ASN A 287 14.99 13.26 -3.64
N ARG A 288 13.97 13.35 -4.51
CA ARG A 288 14.15 13.71 -5.93
C ARG A 288 14.68 15.14 -6.14
N ARG A 289 14.27 16.09 -5.29
CA ARG A 289 14.76 17.47 -5.36
C ARG A 289 16.24 17.54 -5.00
N LYS A 290 16.66 16.86 -3.94
CA LYS A 290 18.09 16.72 -3.62
C LYS A 290 18.86 16.10 -4.78
N MET A 291 18.39 14.97 -5.33
CA MET A 291 19.04 14.32 -6.46
C MET A 291 19.17 15.28 -7.66
N ALA A 292 18.10 15.98 -8.02
CA ALA A 292 18.11 16.93 -9.13
C ALA A 292 19.04 18.12 -8.89
N LEU A 293 19.10 18.66 -7.66
CA LEU A 293 20.02 19.72 -7.30
C LEU A 293 21.48 19.25 -7.34
N ASP A 294 21.77 18.04 -6.83
CA ASP A 294 23.11 17.46 -6.90
C ASP A 294 23.57 17.29 -8.36
N GLU A 295 22.70 16.83 -9.26
CA GLU A 295 23.01 16.73 -10.70
C GLU A 295 23.27 18.10 -11.33
N LEU A 296 22.43 19.09 -11.00
CA LEU A 296 22.61 20.46 -11.48
C LEU A 296 23.92 21.08 -10.96
N TYR A 297 24.27 20.85 -9.70
CA TYR A 297 25.53 21.29 -9.10
C TYR A 297 26.73 20.72 -9.87
N LYS A 298 26.73 19.41 -10.14
CA LYS A 298 27.78 18.76 -10.92
C LYS A 298 27.84 19.25 -12.37
N SER A 299 26.70 19.42 -13.03
CA SER A 299 26.65 19.81 -14.45
C SER A 299 26.95 21.28 -14.72
N SER A 300 26.86 22.13 -13.69
CA SER A 300 27.03 23.59 -13.81
C SER A 300 28.40 24.08 -13.32
N ASN A 301 29.42 23.20 -13.30
CA ASN A 301 30.74 23.48 -12.72
C ASN A 301 30.65 23.96 -11.27
N GLU A 302 29.87 23.26 -10.44
CA GLU A 302 29.77 23.53 -9.00
C GLU A 302 29.21 24.93 -8.69
N ASN A 303 28.20 25.35 -9.45
CA ASN A 303 27.55 26.63 -9.19
C ASN A 303 26.91 26.63 -7.79
N SER A 304 27.38 27.55 -6.95
CA SER A 304 26.92 27.76 -5.56
C SER A 304 25.40 27.88 -5.41
N GLN A 305 24.66 28.29 -6.45
CA GLN A 305 23.19 28.36 -6.42
C GLN A 305 22.52 27.01 -6.18
N PHE A 306 23.20 25.89 -6.50
CA PHE A 306 22.68 24.54 -6.33
C PHE A 306 23.36 23.78 -5.18
N GLU A 307 24.28 24.41 -4.42
CA GLU A 307 25.00 23.73 -3.33
C GLU A 307 24.10 23.47 -2.11
N MET A 308 23.06 24.29 -1.95
CA MET A 308 22.26 24.39 -0.73
C MET A 308 20.81 23.95 -0.97
N MET A 309 20.19 23.38 0.06
CA MET A 309 18.78 23.01 0.07
C MET A 309 18.03 23.65 1.24
N ARG A 310 16.84 24.18 0.96
CA ARG A 310 15.93 24.72 1.99
C ARG A 310 15.18 23.58 2.66
N VAL A 311 15.24 23.51 3.99
CA VAL A 311 14.67 22.41 4.77
C VAL A 311 14.04 22.86 6.09
N VAL A 312 13.08 22.09 6.58
CA VAL A 312 12.52 22.14 7.94
C VAL A 312 13.05 20.94 8.71
N ILE A 313 13.56 21.19 9.91
CA ILE A 313 14.17 20.17 10.77
C ILE A 313 13.13 19.73 11.81
N LEU A 314 12.86 18.42 11.84
CA LEU A 314 12.01 17.82 12.85
C LEU A 314 12.76 17.65 14.20
N PRO A 315 12.03 17.57 15.32
CA PRO A 315 12.66 17.37 16.64
C PRO A 315 13.30 15.98 16.78
N ASP A 316 13.97 15.73 17.90
CA ASP A 316 14.67 14.48 18.18
C ASP A 316 13.81 13.41 18.88
N ASP A 317 12.57 13.73 19.23
CA ASP A 317 11.58 12.82 19.82
C ASP A 317 10.69 12.15 18.78
N VAL A 318 11.07 12.21 17.49
CA VAL A 318 10.23 11.73 16.38
C VAL A 318 10.31 10.21 16.26
N THR A 319 9.14 9.59 16.16
CA THR A 319 8.98 8.15 15.93
C THR A 319 8.97 7.80 14.44
N GLU A 320 9.30 6.55 14.11
CA GLU A 320 9.23 6.08 12.72
C GLU A 320 7.79 6.14 12.16
N LEU A 321 6.79 5.91 13.02
CA LEU A 321 5.37 6.03 12.65
C LEU A 321 4.99 7.48 12.29
N GLU A 322 5.47 8.47 13.04
CA GLU A 322 5.25 9.88 12.71
C GLU A 322 5.89 10.25 11.36
N ILE A 323 7.10 9.75 11.09
CA ILE A 323 7.76 9.94 9.80
C ILE A 323 6.92 9.35 8.67
N GLN A 324 6.36 8.14 8.85
CA GLN A 324 5.49 7.51 7.86
C GLN A 324 4.20 8.31 7.63
N LYS A 325 3.57 8.84 8.69
CA LYS A 325 2.39 9.71 8.59
C LYS A 325 2.67 11.00 7.84
N ILE A 326 3.83 11.63 8.09
CA ILE A 326 4.27 12.82 7.33
C ILE A 326 4.45 12.43 5.86
N GLU A 327 5.20 11.36 5.59
CA GLU A 327 5.47 10.93 4.22
C GLU A 327 4.17 10.63 3.45
N ASN A 328 3.23 9.91 4.07
CA ASN A 328 1.91 9.61 3.51
C ASN A 328 1.13 10.89 3.17
N ARG A 329 1.00 11.83 4.11
CA ARG A 329 0.27 13.10 3.89
C ARG A 329 0.88 13.93 2.74
N TYR A 330 2.21 14.06 2.71
CA TYR A 330 2.89 14.79 1.63
C TYR A 330 2.81 14.07 0.27
N GLN A 331 2.71 12.74 0.23
CA GLN A 331 2.45 12.01 -1.01
C GLN A 331 1.03 12.28 -1.54
N LEU A 332 0.04 12.44 -0.65
CA LEU A 332 -1.36 12.71 -1.00
C LEU A 332 -1.61 14.17 -1.40
N GLN A 333 -0.90 15.13 -0.80
CA GLN A 333 -1.05 16.57 -1.06
C GLN A 333 -0.45 17.05 -2.38
N SER A 334 0.55 16.35 -2.94
CA SER A 334 1.17 16.82 -4.18
C SER A 334 0.22 16.62 -5.36
N GLU A 335 0.03 17.66 -6.19
CA GLU A 335 -0.74 17.61 -7.45
C GLU A 335 -0.21 16.52 -8.42
N GLY A 336 0.96 15.93 -8.12
CA GLY A 336 1.53 14.74 -8.71
C GLY A 336 0.89 13.42 -8.26
N LYS A 337 -0.45 13.30 -8.34
CA LYS A 337 -1.15 12.00 -8.21
C LYS A 337 -0.56 10.91 -9.12
N SER A 338 0.20 11.27 -10.16
CA SER A 338 0.86 10.37 -11.12
C SER A 338 2.23 9.83 -10.68
N GLU A 339 2.87 10.35 -9.64
CA GLU A 339 4.28 10.02 -9.35
C GLU A 339 4.50 8.74 -8.53
N TYR A 340 3.52 8.32 -7.74
CA TYR A 340 3.61 7.12 -6.89
C TYR A 340 2.62 6.04 -7.32
N GLN A 341 2.13 6.06 -8.55
CA GLN A 341 1.10 5.11 -8.99
C GLN A 341 1.64 3.69 -9.15
N GLY A 342 0.78 2.70 -8.86
CA GLY A 342 1.03 1.30 -9.14
C GLY A 342 1.71 0.52 -8.01
N LEU A 343 2.68 -0.32 -8.38
CA LEU A 343 3.32 -1.30 -7.49
C LEU A 343 4.01 -0.66 -6.28
N ASN A 344 4.74 0.44 -6.47
CA ASN A 344 5.45 1.12 -5.40
C ASN A 344 4.51 1.62 -4.28
N ARG A 345 3.32 2.12 -4.65
CA ARG A 345 2.29 2.47 -3.66
C ARG A 345 1.73 1.25 -2.96
N ALA A 346 1.53 0.13 -3.66
CA ALA A 346 1.10 -1.11 -3.02
C ALA A 346 2.11 -1.58 -1.96
N ILE A 347 3.42 -1.59 -2.31
CA ILE A 347 4.49 -1.95 -1.37
C ILE A 347 4.52 -0.98 -0.20
N LYS A 348 4.42 0.34 -0.43
CA LYS A 348 4.41 1.34 0.65
C LYS A 348 3.23 1.15 1.60
N ILE A 349 2.02 0.87 1.07
CA ILE A 349 0.85 0.59 1.90
C ILE A 349 1.08 -0.66 2.76
N LYS A 350 1.59 -1.75 2.18
CA LYS A 350 1.91 -3.00 2.90
C LYS A 350 2.93 -2.74 4.01
N ARG A 351 4.02 -2.03 3.71
CA ARG A 351 5.07 -1.68 4.69
C ARG A 351 4.55 -0.79 5.81
N ASN A 352 3.69 0.16 5.52
CA ASN A 352 3.04 0.98 6.53
C ASN A 352 2.18 0.10 7.46
N ILE A 353 1.42 -0.85 6.92
CA ILE A 353 0.61 -1.80 7.72
C ILE A 353 1.51 -2.66 8.62
N GLU A 354 2.59 -3.22 8.08
CA GLU A 354 3.56 -4.03 8.83
C GLU A 354 4.19 -3.26 10.00
N ASN A 355 4.34 -1.93 9.87
CA ASN A 355 4.88 -1.03 10.89
C ASN A 355 3.79 -0.43 11.82
N GLY A 356 2.55 -0.93 11.77
CA GLY A 356 1.46 -0.50 12.66
C GLY A 356 0.65 0.69 12.17
N PHE A 357 0.89 1.20 10.97
CA PHE A 357 0.07 2.24 10.34
C PHE A 357 -1.01 1.59 9.44
N THR A 358 -2.20 1.36 10.01
CA THR A 358 -3.26 0.61 9.31
C THR A 358 -3.74 1.31 8.03
N LEU A 359 -4.33 0.55 7.11
CA LEU A 359 -4.85 1.09 5.85
C LEU A 359 -5.94 2.15 6.10
N GLU A 360 -6.81 1.94 7.09
CA GLU A 360 -7.84 2.91 7.47
C GLU A 360 -7.22 4.21 7.97
N ALA A 361 -6.18 4.13 8.81
CA ALA A 361 -5.48 5.31 9.29
C ALA A 361 -4.79 6.05 8.12
N GLN A 362 -4.15 5.32 7.21
CA GLN A 362 -3.53 5.88 6.00
C GLN A 362 -4.52 6.62 5.10
N LEU A 363 -5.73 6.08 4.94
CA LEU A 363 -6.78 6.69 4.12
C LEU A 363 -7.46 7.87 4.82
N ARG A 364 -7.61 7.85 6.14
CA ARG A 364 -8.16 9.00 6.89
C ARG A 364 -7.27 10.24 6.83
N ASP A 365 -5.98 10.07 6.60
CA ASP A 365 -5.04 11.17 6.36
C ASP A 365 -5.30 11.87 5.00
N ASP A 366 -6.03 11.26 4.07
CA ASP A 366 -6.43 11.90 2.81
C ASP A 366 -7.62 12.86 3.05
N PRO A 367 -7.48 14.16 2.75
CA PRO A 367 -8.59 15.11 2.86
C PRO A 367 -9.84 14.69 2.07
N ASN A 368 -9.68 13.90 1.00
CA ASN A 368 -10.80 13.39 0.20
C ASN A 368 -11.60 12.29 0.91
N PHE A 369 -11.04 11.66 1.95
CA PHE A 369 -11.67 10.53 2.66
C PHE A 369 -11.94 10.80 4.14
N TYR A 370 -11.34 11.85 4.72
CA TYR A 370 -11.41 12.19 6.14
C TYR A 370 -12.84 12.24 6.71
N ASP A 371 -13.75 12.93 6.02
CA ASP A 371 -15.14 13.15 6.46
C ASP A 371 -16.16 12.17 5.85
N LEU A 372 -15.71 11.10 5.18
CA LEU A 372 -16.63 10.15 4.57
C LEU A 372 -17.45 9.40 5.64
N PRO A 373 -18.78 9.22 5.42
CA PRO A 373 -19.59 8.35 6.27
C PRO A 373 -18.98 6.95 6.33
N LYS A 374 -19.05 6.28 7.49
CA LYS A 374 -18.42 4.97 7.73
C LYS A 374 -18.65 3.96 6.60
N LYS A 375 -19.88 3.85 6.11
CA LYS A 375 -20.24 2.92 5.02
C LYS A 375 -19.54 3.23 3.69
N GLU A 376 -19.34 4.50 3.38
CA GLU A 376 -18.62 4.93 2.17
C GLU A 376 -17.12 4.80 2.34
N PHE A 377 -16.61 5.13 3.53
CA PHE A 377 -15.23 4.91 3.89
C PHE A 377 -14.84 3.43 3.81
N ASP A 378 -15.64 2.52 4.37
CA ASP A 378 -15.40 1.07 4.32
C ASP A 378 -15.39 0.55 2.87
N LYS A 379 -16.21 1.13 1.99
CA LYS A 379 -16.15 0.81 0.54
C LYS A 379 -14.83 1.26 -0.07
N LYS A 380 -14.31 2.43 0.31
CA LYS A 380 -13.01 2.94 -0.16
C LYS A 380 -11.86 2.09 0.36
N VAL A 381 -11.89 1.68 1.62
CA VAL A 381 -10.90 0.72 2.18
C VAL A 381 -10.88 -0.55 1.32
N LYS A 382 -12.04 -1.18 1.07
CA LYS A 382 -12.13 -2.38 0.22
C LYS A 382 -11.68 -2.15 -1.22
N GLU A 383 -11.91 -0.96 -1.78
CA GLU A 383 -11.42 -0.59 -3.11
C GLU A 383 -9.89 -0.54 -3.13
N PHE A 384 -9.27 0.05 -2.10
CA PHE A 384 -7.82 0.09 -1.96
C PHE A 384 -7.21 -1.31 -1.73
N GLU A 385 -7.82 -2.13 -0.88
CA GLU A 385 -7.41 -3.54 -0.71
C GLU A 385 -7.44 -4.28 -2.06
N LYS A 386 -8.53 -4.12 -2.82
CA LYS A 386 -8.71 -4.77 -4.12
C LYS A 386 -7.71 -4.29 -5.18
N ASN A 387 -7.36 -3.00 -5.17
CA ASN A 387 -6.52 -2.39 -6.21
C ASN A 387 -5.02 -2.42 -5.89
N PHE A 388 -4.62 -2.59 -4.62
CA PHE A 388 -3.23 -2.54 -4.19
C PHE A 388 -2.79 -3.80 -3.43
N LEU A 389 -3.48 -4.17 -2.35
CA LEU A 389 -3.04 -5.27 -1.47
C LEU A 389 -3.23 -6.65 -2.11
N LYS A 390 -4.43 -6.97 -2.61
CA LYS A 390 -4.69 -8.28 -3.23
C LYS A 390 -3.84 -8.53 -4.49
N PRO A 391 -3.65 -7.55 -5.40
CA PRO A 391 -2.70 -7.70 -6.50
C PRO A 391 -1.27 -7.92 -6.01
N LEU A 392 -0.84 -7.23 -4.95
CA LEU A 392 0.49 -7.42 -4.36
C LEU A 392 0.66 -8.83 -3.77
N GLU A 393 -0.35 -9.38 -3.08
CA GLU A 393 -0.33 -10.79 -2.64
C GLU A 393 -0.17 -11.77 -3.80
N CYS A 394 -0.77 -11.47 -4.96
CA CYS A 394 -0.59 -12.28 -6.17
C CYS A 394 0.83 -12.11 -6.75
N VAL A 395 1.41 -10.91 -6.66
CA VAL A 395 2.80 -10.67 -7.01
C VAL A 395 3.75 -11.45 -6.09
N ASP A 396 3.46 -11.50 -4.79
CA ASP A 396 4.26 -12.26 -3.83
C ASP A 396 4.29 -13.75 -4.20
N ARG A 397 3.13 -14.36 -4.47
CA ARG A 397 3.03 -15.77 -4.94
C ARG A 397 3.72 -15.98 -6.29
N TYR A 398 3.60 -15.01 -7.19
CA TYR A 398 4.28 -15.04 -8.48
C TYR A 398 5.80 -15.07 -8.29
N LEU A 399 6.34 -14.18 -7.46
CA LEU A 399 7.76 -14.10 -7.18
C LEU A 399 8.28 -15.36 -6.50
N ASP A 400 7.53 -15.89 -5.53
CA ASP A 400 7.82 -17.17 -4.87
C ASP A 400 7.90 -18.34 -5.87
N THR A 401 6.94 -18.43 -6.80
CA THR A 401 6.92 -19.47 -7.86
C THR A 401 8.22 -19.50 -8.69
N PHE A 402 8.89 -18.37 -8.87
CA PHE A 402 10.16 -18.29 -9.60
C PHE A 402 11.40 -18.16 -8.71
N ASN A 403 11.26 -18.37 -7.39
CA ASN A 403 12.31 -18.19 -6.38
C ASN A 403 12.92 -16.78 -6.34
N ARG A 404 12.05 -15.77 -6.42
CA ARG A 404 12.39 -14.33 -6.53
C ARG A 404 11.71 -13.48 -5.47
N GLU A 405 11.43 -14.04 -4.29
CA GLU A 405 10.76 -13.33 -3.20
C GLU A 405 11.38 -11.95 -2.93
N GLY A 406 10.55 -10.90 -2.97
CA GLY A 406 10.97 -9.52 -2.73
C GLY A 406 11.60 -8.81 -3.94
N MET A 407 11.80 -9.47 -5.08
CA MET A 407 12.37 -8.86 -6.30
C MET A 407 11.32 -8.08 -7.11
N TYR A 408 10.69 -7.08 -6.50
CA TYR A 408 9.58 -6.34 -7.10
C TYR A 408 9.97 -5.49 -8.32
N ASN A 409 11.24 -5.10 -8.46
CA ASN A 409 11.75 -4.40 -9.66
C ASN A 409 11.60 -5.20 -10.97
N THR A 410 11.37 -6.52 -10.91
CA THR A 410 11.13 -7.37 -12.08
C THR A 410 9.70 -7.23 -12.63
N ILE A 411 8.79 -6.67 -11.83
CA ILE A 411 7.35 -6.58 -12.12
C ILE A 411 6.98 -5.31 -12.87
N SER A 412 7.64 -4.17 -12.61
CA SER A 412 7.32 -2.89 -13.28
C SER A 412 8.59 -2.21 -13.78
N GLU A 413 8.52 -1.62 -14.98
CA GLU A 413 9.59 -0.80 -15.57
C GLU A 413 9.52 0.67 -15.15
N GLY A 414 8.63 1.02 -14.22
CA GLY A 414 8.36 2.39 -13.78
C GLY A 414 6.95 2.86 -14.14
N VAL A 415 6.69 4.15 -13.96
CA VAL A 415 5.36 4.79 -14.13
C VAL A 415 4.79 4.62 -15.55
N ASN A 416 5.67 4.41 -16.54
CA ASN A 416 5.33 4.26 -17.96
C ASN A 416 5.48 2.81 -18.47
N ASP A 417 5.25 1.80 -17.62
CA ASP A 417 5.24 0.38 -18.03
C ASP A 417 4.26 0.15 -19.20
N LYS A 418 4.79 0.19 -20.43
CA LYS A 418 4.02 0.07 -21.67
C LYS A 418 3.41 -1.32 -21.84
N GLU A 419 4.03 -2.32 -21.20
CA GLU A 419 3.61 -3.72 -21.23
C GLU A 419 2.53 -4.02 -20.18
N GLY A 420 2.43 -3.19 -19.13
CA GLY A 420 1.34 -3.18 -18.17
C GLY A 420 1.31 -4.40 -17.27
N ARG A 421 2.47 -4.89 -16.82
CA ARG A 421 2.57 -6.12 -16.02
C ARG A 421 1.95 -5.96 -14.64
N TRP A 422 2.10 -4.80 -13.99
CA TRP A 422 1.33 -4.47 -12.79
C TRP A 422 -0.19 -4.47 -13.05
N GLN A 423 -0.63 -3.91 -14.18
CA GLN A 423 -2.04 -3.92 -14.57
C GLN A 423 -2.54 -5.36 -14.78
N ALA A 424 -1.70 -6.24 -15.32
CA ALA A 424 -2.01 -7.67 -15.46
C ALA A 424 -2.19 -8.34 -14.10
N PHE A 425 -1.45 -7.96 -13.05
CA PHE A 425 -1.67 -8.47 -11.70
C PHE A 425 -2.96 -7.93 -11.05
N ILE A 426 -3.36 -6.69 -11.35
CA ILE A 426 -4.68 -6.19 -10.94
C ILE A 426 -5.78 -7.02 -11.60
N ASP A 427 -5.70 -7.22 -12.92
CA ASP A 427 -6.68 -8.01 -13.67
C ASP A 427 -6.69 -9.48 -13.21
N TYR A 428 -5.50 -10.04 -12.91
CA TYR A 428 -5.34 -11.40 -12.39
C TYR A 428 -5.94 -11.55 -10.99
N SER A 429 -5.69 -10.61 -10.07
CA SER A 429 -6.27 -10.60 -8.73
C SER A 429 -7.79 -10.56 -8.77
N ASN A 430 -8.36 -9.74 -9.66
CA ASN A 430 -9.80 -9.68 -9.89
C ASN A 430 -10.34 -11.02 -10.41
N PHE A 431 -9.64 -11.63 -11.36
CA PHE A 431 -9.98 -12.95 -11.88
C PHE A 431 -9.87 -14.03 -10.79
N TYR A 432 -8.78 -14.06 -10.03
CA TYR A 432 -8.50 -15.03 -8.98
C TYR A 432 -9.57 -14.99 -7.90
N THR A 433 -9.85 -13.80 -7.36
CA THR A 433 -10.85 -13.61 -6.31
C THR A 433 -12.29 -13.80 -6.81
N GLY A 434 -12.60 -13.34 -8.02
CA GLY A 434 -13.95 -13.42 -8.59
C GLY A 434 -14.30 -14.80 -9.16
N THR A 435 -13.30 -15.54 -9.65
CA THR A 435 -13.49 -16.82 -10.35
C THR A 435 -12.89 -17.99 -9.58
N LEU A 436 -11.59 -17.96 -9.29
CA LEU A 436 -10.86 -19.12 -8.76
C LEU A 436 -11.15 -19.40 -7.28
N LEU A 437 -11.44 -18.37 -6.48
CA LEU A 437 -11.89 -18.53 -5.09
C LEU A 437 -13.41 -18.72 -4.95
N ASN A 438 -14.17 -18.52 -6.03
CA ASN A 438 -15.63 -18.58 -6.00
C ASN A 438 -16.14 -19.98 -6.42
N LYS A 439 -16.60 -20.76 -5.44
CA LYS A 439 -17.12 -22.12 -5.66
C LYS A 439 -18.23 -22.21 -6.72
N GLN A 440 -19.09 -21.19 -6.83
CA GLN A 440 -20.14 -21.17 -7.85
C GLN A 440 -19.54 -21.05 -9.26
N LYS A 441 -18.54 -20.17 -9.42
CA LYS A 441 -17.86 -19.96 -10.70
C LYS A 441 -16.98 -21.14 -11.09
N LEU A 442 -16.32 -21.80 -10.14
CA LEU A 442 -15.60 -23.06 -10.38
C LEU A 442 -16.54 -24.13 -10.96
N THR A 443 -17.74 -24.25 -10.40
CA THR A 443 -18.76 -25.18 -10.89
C THR A 443 -19.25 -24.82 -12.30
N GLU A 444 -19.52 -23.53 -12.55
CA GLU A 444 -19.94 -23.00 -13.85
C GLU A 444 -18.93 -23.32 -14.97
N PHE A 445 -17.63 -23.14 -14.68
CA PHE A 445 -16.55 -23.38 -15.64
C PHE A 445 -16.02 -24.82 -15.63
N LYS A 446 -16.63 -25.70 -14.82
CA LYS A 446 -16.19 -27.10 -14.63
C LYS A 446 -14.70 -27.18 -14.31
N ILE A 447 -14.24 -26.35 -13.38
CA ILE A 447 -12.88 -26.32 -12.87
C ILE A 447 -12.87 -27.05 -11.52
N LYS A 448 -12.03 -28.07 -11.38
CA LYS A 448 -11.85 -28.78 -10.11
C LYS A 448 -10.93 -27.98 -9.18
N GLU A 449 -11.09 -28.13 -7.87
CA GLU A 449 -10.26 -27.42 -6.88
C GLU A 449 -8.75 -27.71 -7.06
N ASN A 450 -8.38 -28.93 -7.48
CA ASN A 450 -6.99 -29.30 -7.76
C ASN A 450 -6.43 -28.71 -9.08
N GLU A 451 -7.28 -28.17 -9.96
CA GLU A 451 -6.84 -27.51 -11.20
C GLU A 451 -6.49 -26.03 -10.96
N VAL A 452 -6.94 -25.44 -9.86
CA VAL A 452 -6.74 -24.01 -9.54
C VAL A 452 -5.26 -23.64 -9.51
N GLY A 453 -4.42 -24.45 -8.85
CA GLY A 453 -2.98 -24.22 -8.80
C GLY A 453 -2.31 -24.35 -10.18
N GLY A 454 -2.80 -25.26 -11.02
CA GLY A 454 -2.32 -25.40 -12.40
C GLY A 454 -2.67 -24.19 -13.27
N ILE A 455 -3.87 -23.64 -13.10
CA ILE A 455 -4.30 -22.41 -13.78
C ILE A 455 -3.46 -21.22 -13.28
N GLU A 456 -3.24 -21.08 -11.97
CA GLU A 456 -2.39 -20.01 -11.41
C GLU A 456 -0.97 -20.06 -11.97
N ASN A 457 -0.33 -21.24 -11.98
CA ASN A 457 1.01 -21.41 -12.54
C ASN A 457 1.06 -21.08 -14.05
N ALA A 458 0.06 -21.51 -14.82
CA ALA A 458 -0.08 -21.13 -16.23
C ALA A 458 -0.23 -19.60 -16.40
N MET A 459 -1.05 -18.96 -15.57
CA MET A 459 -1.26 -17.50 -15.60
C MET A 459 0.03 -16.74 -15.29
N PHE A 460 0.80 -17.19 -14.30
CA PHE A 460 2.10 -16.60 -13.98
C PHE A 460 3.08 -16.70 -15.14
N LYS A 461 3.12 -17.84 -15.84
CA LYS A 461 3.95 -18.02 -17.04
C LYS A 461 3.51 -17.12 -18.20
N ILE A 462 2.20 -16.93 -18.38
CA ILE A 462 1.64 -15.99 -19.37
C ILE A 462 2.03 -14.54 -19.02
N ILE A 463 1.88 -14.15 -17.75
CA ILE A 463 2.25 -12.80 -17.28
C ILE A 463 3.75 -12.56 -17.43
N ARG A 464 4.58 -13.58 -17.14
CA ARG A 464 6.03 -13.52 -17.31
C ARG A 464 6.47 -13.28 -18.75
N LYS A 465 5.74 -13.84 -19.73
CA LYS A 465 6.09 -13.73 -21.15
C LYS A 465 6.00 -12.29 -21.70
N ARG A 466 5.28 -11.38 -21.02
CA ARG A 466 5.12 -9.93 -21.28
C ARG A 466 4.52 -9.53 -22.63
N SER A 467 5.09 -10.00 -23.74
CA SER A 467 4.56 -9.75 -25.09
C SER A 467 3.88 -11.00 -25.65
N LEU A 468 2.60 -10.86 -26.00
CA LEU A 468 1.76 -11.90 -26.61
C LEU A 468 1.56 -11.71 -28.13
N SER A 469 2.23 -10.74 -28.74
CA SER A 469 2.11 -10.47 -30.18
C SER A 469 3.00 -11.40 -31.01
N VAL A 470 2.46 -11.99 -32.07
CA VAL A 470 3.21 -12.77 -33.07
C VAL A 470 2.85 -12.30 -34.46
N GLN A 471 3.84 -12.27 -35.38
CA GLN A 471 3.74 -11.99 -36.82
C GLN A 471 2.37 -12.35 -37.45
N GLY A 472 1.42 -11.41 -37.44
CA GLY A 472 0.11 -11.54 -38.09
C GLY A 472 -1.07 -12.02 -37.23
N THR A 473 -0.90 -12.31 -35.93
CA THR A 473 -2.00 -12.56 -34.99
C THR A 473 -1.70 -11.86 -33.66
N ASP A 474 -2.42 -10.77 -33.39
CA ASP A 474 -2.28 -10.02 -32.14
C ASP A 474 -3.35 -10.49 -31.14
N ILE A 475 -2.92 -11.15 -30.06
CA ILE A 475 -3.79 -11.54 -28.94
C ILE A 475 -4.09 -10.34 -28.03
N GLY A 476 -3.39 -9.22 -28.24
CA GLY A 476 -3.46 -8.00 -27.45
C GLY A 476 -2.45 -7.99 -26.30
N LYS A 477 -2.57 -7.00 -25.41
CA LYS A 477 -1.72 -6.87 -24.24
C LYS A 477 -2.00 -7.99 -23.22
N VAL A 478 -1.01 -8.33 -22.41
CA VAL A 478 -1.14 -9.36 -21.37
C VAL A 478 -2.31 -9.07 -20.44
N HIS A 479 -2.44 -7.84 -19.94
CA HIS A 479 -3.52 -7.50 -19.01
C HIS A 479 -4.91 -7.66 -19.66
N ASP A 480 -5.06 -7.30 -20.95
CA ASP A 480 -6.30 -7.52 -21.71
C ASP A 480 -6.66 -8.99 -21.81
N PHE A 481 -5.65 -9.84 -22.03
CA PHE A 481 -5.83 -11.28 -22.09
C PHE A 481 -6.23 -11.86 -20.73
N VAL A 482 -5.52 -11.48 -19.67
CA VAL A 482 -5.80 -11.89 -18.28
C VAL A 482 -7.24 -11.53 -17.88
N ARG A 483 -7.68 -10.31 -18.21
CA ARG A 483 -9.05 -9.87 -17.95
C ARG A 483 -10.11 -10.70 -18.69
N LYS A 484 -9.80 -11.17 -19.88
CA LYS A 484 -10.68 -12.04 -20.69
C LYS A 484 -10.59 -13.52 -20.31
N MET A 485 -9.71 -13.91 -19.39
CA MET A 485 -9.45 -15.30 -18.99
C MET A 485 -10.73 -16.12 -18.68
N PRO A 486 -11.75 -15.60 -17.98
CA PRO A 486 -13.00 -16.33 -17.77
C PRO A 486 -13.67 -16.82 -19.07
N LYS A 487 -13.60 -16.04 -20.16
CA LYS A 487 -14.14 -16.43 -21.49
C LYS A 487 -13.41 -17.66 -22.03
N TYR A 488 -12.10 -17.74 -21.81
CA TYR A 488 -11.30 -18.87 -22.27
C TYR A 488 -11.54 -20.13 -21.42
N LEU A 489 -11.64 -19.99 -20.11
CA LEU A 489 -11.89 -21.12 -19.22
C LEU A 489 -13.30 -21.70 -19.38
N ALA A 490 -14.26 -20.92 -19.88
CA ALA A 490 -15.60 -21.41 -20.22
C ALA A 490 -15.61 -22.35 -21.44
N ASN A 491 -14.58 -22.30 -22.30
CA ASN A 491 -14.43 -23.21 -23.43
C ASN A 491 -13.49 -24.37 -23.06
N GLU A 492 -13.98 -25.61 -23.11
CA GLU A 492 -13.23 -26.79 -22.67
C GLU A 492 -11.91 -27.01 -23.42
N ASP A 493 -11.87 -26.75 -24.73
CA ASP A 493 -10.66 -26.93 -25.54
C ASP A 493 -9.63 -25.83 -25.22
N ALA A 494 -10.09 -24.58 -25.12
CA ALA A 494 -9.23 -23.46 -24.74
C ALA A 494 -8.70 -23.62 -23.30
N LYS A 495 -9.53 -24.10 -22.37
CA LYS A 495 -9.14 -24.41 -20.98
C LYS A 495 -7.99 -25.42 -20.93
N LYS A 496 -8.10 -26.52 -21.66
CA LYS A 496 -7.03 -27.56 -21.72
C LYS A 496 -5.70 -26.97 -22.21
N LEU A 497 -5.74 -26.22 -23.31
CA LEU A 497 -4.55 -25.59 -23.89
C LEU A 497 -3.88 -24.59 -22.93
N ILE A 498 -4.68 -23.86 -22.14
CA ILE A 498 -4.15 -22.93 -21.12
C ILE A 498 -3.53 -23.70 -19.96
N ILE A 499 -4.17 -24.77 -19.48
CA ILE A 499 -3.65 -25.59 -18.37
C ILE A 499 -2.33 -26.26 -18.76
N GLU A 500 -2.14 -26.69 -20.01
CA GLU A 500 -0.87 -27.26 -20.51
C GLU A 500 0.32 -26.31 -20.36
N ILE A 501 0.10 -24.98 -20.31
CA ILE A 501 1.19 -24.01 -20.11
C ILE A 501 1.86 -24.20 -18.74
N LYS A 502 1.18 -24.81 -17.77
CA LYS A 502 1.78 -25.15 -16.46
C LYS A 502 3.00 -26.08 -16.60
N ASP A 503 3.09 -26.87 -17.67
CA ASP A 503 4.17 -27.84 -17.87
C ASP A 503 5.42 -27.21 -18.51
N VAL A 504 5.36 -25.92 -18.88
CA VAL A 504 6.54 -25.16 -19.31
C VAL A 504 7.51 -25.03 -18.14
N PRO A 505 8.83 -25.28 -18.30
CA PRO A 505 9.79 -25.14 -17.22
C PRO A 505 9.78 -23.75 -16.57
N GLU A 506 9.96 -23.67 -15.25
CA GLU A 506 9.98 -22.41 -14.51
C GLU A 506 11.30 -21.65 -14.67
N ASN A 507 12.36 -22.31 -15.14
CA ASN A 507 13.67 -21.70 -15.31
C ASN A 507 14.34 -22.15 -16.61
N ILE A 508 15.32 -21.37 -17.06
CA ILE A 508 16.25 -21.76 -18.13
C ILE A 508 17.44 -22.52 -17.54
N SER A 509 18.21 -23.21 -18.40
CA SER A 509 19.45 -23.86 -17.97
C SER A 509 20.43 -22.85 -17.36
N ASP A 510 21.25 -23.29 -16.40
CA ASP A 510 22.15 -22.39 -15.69
C ASP A 510 23.17 -21.73 -16.62
N GLU A 511 23.62 -22.42 -17.66
CA GLU A 511 24.52 -21.88 -18.70
C GLU A 511 23.94 -20.64 -19.41
N LEU A 512 22.62 -20.58 -19.61
CA LEU A 512 21.96 -19.47 -20.29
C LEU A 512 21.77 -18.24 -19.39
N LYS A 513 22.00 -18.37 -18.07
CA LYS A 513 21.89 -17.29 -17.10
C LYS A 513 23.15 -16.43 -17.02
N TYR A 514 24.23 -16.79 -17.71
CA TYR A 514 25.46 -16.03 -17.75
C TYR A 514 25.67 -15.42 -19.15
N ASP A 515 26.35 -14.28 -19.19
CA ASP A 515 26.83 -13.68 -20.43
C ASP A 515 28.09 -14.42 -20.95
N LYS A 516 28.64 -13.94 -22.07
CA LYS A 516 29.85 -14.52 -22.67
C LYS A 516 31.10 -14.32 -21.81
N ASP A 517 31.06 -13.39 -20.88
CA ASP A 517 32.17 -12.99 -20.00
C ASP A 517 32.07 -13.67 -18.62
N GLY A 518 31.04 -14.50 -18.40
CA GLY A 518 30.82 -15.24 -17.16
C GLY A 518 30.08 -14.47 -16.08
N ASN A 519 29.56 -13.28 -16.36
CA ASN A 519 28.75 -12.52 -15.41
C ASN A 519 27.29 -13.00 -15.45
N LYS A 520 26.66 -13.07 -14.28
CA LYS A 520 25.24 -13.42 -14.18
C LYS A 520 24.39 -12.31 -14.81
N LEU A 521 23.51 -12.68 -15.72
CA LEU A 521 22.53 -11.79 -16.34
C LEU A 521 21.51 -11.30 -15.31
N SER A 522 20.94 -10.13 -15.57
CA SER A 522 19.82 -9.61 -14.79
C SER A 522 18.61 -10.53 -14.90
N GLU A 523 17.75 -10.55 -13.88
CA GLU A 523 16.52 -11.37 -13.89
C GLU A 523 15.57 -10.99 -15.05
N ARG A 524 15.69 -9.77 -15.59
CA ARG A 524 14.97 -9.32 -16.79
C ARG A 524 15.49 -9.97 -18.06
N GLU A 525 16.81 -9.98 -18.26
CA GLU A 525 17.43 -10.67 -19.41
C GLU A 525 17.16 -12.18 -19.37
N ILE A 526 17.15 -12.76 -18.16
CA ILE A 526 16.74 -14.16 -17.94
C ILE A 526 15.28 -14.37 -18.36
N ASP A 527 14.36 -13.45 -18.04
CA ASP A 527 12.95 -13.52 -18.46
C ASP A 527 12.78 -13.41 -19.97
N GLU A 528 13.57 -12.56 -20.64
CA GLU A 528 13.56 -12.44 -22.11
C GLU A 528 14.03 -13.72 -22.79
N LYS A 529 15.15 -14.30 -22.33
CA LYS A 529 15.66 -15.59 -22.82
C LYS A 529 14.65 -16.71 -22.57
N TRP A 530 14.13 -16.80 -21.35
CA TRP A 530 13.09 -17.78 -20.99
C TRP A 530 11.85 -17.65 -21.89
N GLY A 531 11.43 -16.41 -22.16
CA GLY A 531 10.28 -16.13 -23.03
C GLY A 531 10.54 -16.49 -24.50
N ALA A 532 11.78 -16.37 -24.98
CA ALA A 532 12.17 -16.79 -26.32
C ALA A 532 12.21 -18.33 -26.45
N ASP A 533 12.84 -19.02 -25.49
CA ASP A 533 12.97 -20.49 -25.48
C ASP A 533 11.61 -21.19 -25.39
N ASN A 534 10.67 -20.62 -24.64
CA ASN A 534 9.35 -21.19 -24.41
C ASN A 534 8.26 -20.57 -25.29
N ARG A 535 8.64 -19.78 -26.30
CA ARG A 535 7.72 -19.04 -27.17
C ARG A 535 6.69 -19.95 -27.83
N GLU A 536 7.13 -21.07 -28.40
CA GLU A 536 6.26 -21.99 -29.13
C GLU A 536 5.22 -22.64 -28.22
N LYS A 537 5.64 -23.10 -27.04
CA LYS A 537 4.72 -23.73 -26.06
C LYS A 537 3.71 -22.74 -25.51
N ILE A 538 4.14 -21.54 -25.11
CA ILE A 538 3.25 -20.53 -24.54
C ILE A 538 2.37 -19.91 -25.62
N LEU A 539 2.96 -19.23 -26.61
CA LEU A 539 2.20 -18.50 -27.62
C LEU A 539 1.45 -19.45 -28.56
N GLY A 540 1.99 -20.62 -28.88
CA GLY A 540 1.29 -21.62 -29.68
C GLY A 540 0.00 -22.09 -29.02
N ASN A 541 0.03 -22.39 -27.72
CA ASN A 541 -1.18 -22.76 -26.99
C ASN A 541 -2.15 -21.59 -26.83
N LEU A 542 -1.66 -20.37 -26.59
CA LEU A 542 -2.50 -19.17 -26.52
C LEU A 542 -3.19 -18.85 -27.85
N ILE A 543 -2.49 -18.96 -28.98
CA ILE A 543 -3.07 -18.73 -30.32
C ILE A 543 -4.14 -19.79 -30.61
N LYS A 544 -3.89 -21.06 -30.28
CA LYS A 544 -4.89 -22.13 -30.43
C LYS A 544 -6.11 -21.84 -29.56
N ALA A 545 -5.92 -21.48 -28.28
CA ALA A 545 -7.01 -21.13 -27.37
C ALA A 545 -7.79 -19.90 -27.88
N TYR A 546 -7.11 -18.89 -28.41
CA TYR A 546 -7.70 -17.73 -29.08
C TYR A 546 -8.59 -18.13 -30.24
N ARG A 547 -8.13 -19.05 -31.10
CA ARG A 547 -8.94 -19.56 -32.22
C ARG A 547 -10.18 -20.32 -31.72
N HIS A 548 -10.07 -21.15 -30.70
CA HIS A 548 -11.24 -21.86 -30.14
C HIS A 548 -12.33 -20.90 -29.65
N VAL A 549 -11.93 -19.77 -29.06
CA VAL A 549 -12.85 -18.80 -28.45
C VAL A 549 -13.37 -17.75 -29.45
N ASN A 550 -12.55 -17.33 -30.41
CA ASN A 550 -12.91 -16.24 -31.34
C ASN A 550 -13.30 -16.74 -32.74
N ASN A 551 -12.81 -17.89 -33.20
CA ASN A 551 -13.34 -18.49 -34.44
C ASN A 551 -14.76 -19.05 -34.22
N GLN A 552 -15.20 -19.24 -32.97
CA GLN A 552 -16.62 -19.43 -32.66
C GLN A 552 -17.46 -18.17 -32.95
N GLN A 553 -16.89 -16.96 -32.88
CA GLN A 553 -17.56 -15.70 -33.25
C GLN A 553 -17.47 -15.43 -34.77
N ASP A 554 -16.40 -15.82 -35.45
CA ASP A 554 -16.33 -15.73 -36.92
C ASP A 554 -17.33 -16.69 -37.59
N ARG A 555 -17.66 -17.82 -36.93
CA ARG A 555 -18.76 -18.71 -37.35
C ARG A 555 -20.14 -18.02 -37.32
N ASP A 556 -20.31 -16.96 -36.52
CA ASP A 556 -21.56 -16.18 -36.45
C ASP A 556 -21.62 -15.02 -37.46
N LYS A 557 -20.57 -14.84 -38.28
CA LYS A 557 -20.54 -13.84 -39.36
C LYS A 557 -20.16 -14.47 -40.70
N PRO A 558 -21.11 -15.19 -41.33
CA PRO A 558 -20.88 -15.86 -42.61
C PRO A 558 -20.34 -14.95 -43.72
N LEU A 559 -20.64 -13.65 -43.68
CA LEU A 559 -20.17 -12.68 -44.67
C LEU A 559 -18.68 -12.38 -44.55
N GLU A 560 -18.17 -12.11 -43.33
CA GLU A 560 -16.74 -11.80 -43.09
C GLU A 560 -15.86 -13.01 -43.46
N LEU A 561 -16.33 -14.24 -43.22
CA LEU A 561 -15.65 -15.47 -43.66
C LEU A 561 -15.52 -15.59 -45.19
N LEU A 562 -16.54 -15.16 -45.94
CA LEU A 562 -16.50 -15.16 -47.40
C LEU A 562 -15.55 -14.08 -47.92
N GLU A 563 -15.51 -12.92 -47.28
CA GLU A 563 -14.57 -11.84 -47.61
C GLU A 563 -13.11 -12.26 -47.37
N ASP A 564 -12.82 -12.90 -46.25
CA ASP A 564 -11.49 -13.42 -45.93
C ASP A 564 -11.05 -14.56 -46.86
N ALA A 565 -11.97 -15.45 -47.20
CA ALA A 565 -11.71 -16.52 -48.18
C ALA A 565 -11.35 -15.92 -49.56
N LEU A 566 -12.12 -14.93 -50.01
CA LEU A 566 -11.86 -14.21 -51.26
C LEU A 566 -10.49 -13.52 -51.24
N LYS A 567 -10.15 -12.84 -50.14
CA LYS A 567 -8.86 -12.16 -49.96
C LYS A 567 -7.67 -13.11 -50.04
N LYS A 568 -7.80 -14.33 -49.49
CA LYS A 568 -6.77 -15.37 -49.57
C LYS A 568 -6.59 -15.90 -51.01
N LEU A 569 -7.69 -16.09 -51.74
CA LEU A 569 -7.65 -16.51 -53.14
C LEU A 569 -7.07 -15.42 -54.07
N GLN A 570 -7.21 -14.15 -53.70
CA GLN A 570 -6.68 -13.00 -54.44
C GLN A 570 -5.29 -12.55 -53.98
N HIS A 571 -4.63 -13.31 -53.10
CA HIS A 571 -3.39 -12.88 -52.48
C HIS A 571 -2.22 -12.83 -53.49
N ASN A 572 -1.44 -11.74 -53.49
CA ASN A 572 -0.34 -11.52 -54.44
C ASN A 572 0.77 -12.59 -54.44
N ASN A 573 0.88 -13.36 -53.37
CA ASN A 573 1.84 -14.48 -53.25
C ASN A 573 1.31 -15.80 -53.82
N LEU A 574 0.04 -15.89 -54.22
CA LEU A 574 -0.53 -17.07 -54.86
C LEU A 574 -0.16 -17.10 -56.35
N LYS A 575 1.14 -17.28 -56.62
CA LYS A 575 1.68 -17.35 -57.98
C LYS A 575 1.94 -18.81 -58.36
N ILE A 576 1.30 -19.26 -59.43
CA ILE A 576 1.37 -20.66 -59.91
C ILE A 576 2.83 -21.06 -60.19
N GLU A 577 3.63 -20.13 -60.71
CA GLU A 577 5.07 -20.29 -60.98
C GLU A 577 5.92 -20.69 -59.75
N ASN A 578 5.44 -20.43 -58.53
CA ASN A 578 6.16 -20.74 -57.29
C ASN A 578 5.72 -22.07 -56.63
N MET A 579 4.77 -22.80 -57.22
CA MET A 579 4.10 -23.94 -56.58
C MET A 579 4.85 -25.28 -56.72
N GLY A 580 5.77 -25.40 -57.68
CA GLY A 580 6.45 -26.67 -58.01
C GLY A 580 5.57 -27.58 -58.88
N THR A 581 6.13 -28.14 -59.95
CA THR A 581 5.39 -28.93 -60.96
C THR A 581 4.74 -30.19 -60.40
N GLU A 582 5.31 -30.75 -59.34
CA GLU A 582 4.84 -31.95 -58.64
C GLU A 582 3.54 -31.72 -57.83
N TYR A 583 3.15 -30.46 -57.60
CA TYR A 583 1.96 -30.11 -56.84
C TYR A 583 0.77 -29.70 -57.71
N TYR A 584 0.91 -29.68 -59.04
CA TYR A 584 -0.13 -29.18 -59.94
C TYR A 584 -1.42 -30.01 -59.92
N ASP A 585 -1.31 -31.34 -59.95
CA ASP A 585 -2.49 -32.22 -59.89
C ASP A 585 -3.21 -32.10 -58.54
N LEU A 586 -2.44 -32.02 -57.46
CA LEU A 586 -2.98 -31.79 -56.11
C LEU A 586 -3.66 -30.42 -56.01
N ALA A 587 -3.08 -29.39 -56.61
CA ALA A 587 -3.65 -28.05 -56.63
C ALA A 587 -4.96 -28.00 -57.43
N LEU A 588 -5.04 -28.70 -58.58
CA LEU A 588 -6.28 -28.82 -59.35
C LEU A 588 -7.39 -29.51 -58.56
N ASP A 589 -7.07 -30.58 -57.82
CA ASP A 589 -8.03 -31.25 -56.94
C ASP A 589 -8.54 -30.31 -55.84
N ILE A 590 -7.64 -29.59 -55.16
CA ILE A 590 -8.00 -28.61 -54.14
C ILE A 590 -8.88 -27.49 -54.73
N ILE A 591 -8.56 -26.99 -55.93
CA ILE A 591 -9.37 -25.97 -56.61
C ILE A 591 -10.78 -26.48 -56.88
N ASN A 592 -10.93 -27.71 -57.37
CA ASN A 592 -12.25 -28.31 -57.60
C ASN A 592 -13.06 -28.44 -56.30
N GLN A 593 -12.43 -28.88 -55.21
CA GLN A 593 -13.08 -28.93 -53.89
C GLN A 593 -13.55 -27.53 -53.41
N ILE A 594 -12.75 -26.49 -53.68
CA ILE A 594 -13.13 -25.09 -53.37
C ILE A 594 -14.35 -24.66 -54.20
N ILE A 595 -14.37 -24.97 -55.51
CA ILE A 595 -15.49 -24.66 -56.41
C ILE A 595 -16.78 -25.33 -55.92
N ASP A 596 -16.74 -26.63 -55.66
CA ASP A 596 -17.92 -27.40 -55.21
C ASP A 596 -18.48 -26.85 -53.89
N LYS A 597 -17.57 -26.50 -52.97
CA LYS A 597 -17.99 -25.92 -51.69
C LYS A 597 -18.58 -24.53 -51.85
N ALA A 598 -18.00 -23.70 -52.71
CA ALA A 598 -18.51 -22.36 -53.01
C ALA A 598 -19.91 -22.42 -53.64
N ASP A 599 -20.14 -23.35 -54.58
CA ASP A 599 -21.46 -23.56 -55.21
C ASP A 599 -22.51 -24.04 -54.20
N SER A 600 -22.14 -24.96 -53.31
CA SER A 600 -23.01 -25.39 -52.20
C SER A 600 -23.42 -24.22 -51.30
N ILE A 601 -22.49 -23.34 -50.94
CA ILE A 601 -22.77 -22.15 -50.12
C ILE A 601 -23.65 -21.16 -50.89
N PHE A 602 -23.38 -20.93 -52.18
CA PHE A 602 -24.19 -20.05 -53.03
C PHE A 602 -25.65 -20.49 -53.05
N LYS A 603 -25.91 -21.79 -53.28
CA LYS A 603 -27.28 -22.36 -53.28
C LYS A 603 -27.98 -22.16 -51.94
N ALA A 604 -27.27 -22.34 -50.83
CA ALA A 604 -27.83 -22.13 -49.49
C ALA A 604 -28.20 -20.66 -49.22
N VAL A 605 -27.32 -19.73 -49.58
CA VAL A 605 -27.55 -18.28 -49.42
C VAL A 605 -28.69 -17.81 -50.33
N ASP A 606 -28.73 -18.24 -51.59
CA ASP A 606 -29.79 -17.87 -52.52
C ASP A 606 -31.16 -18.44 -52.09
N GLY A 607 -31.19 -19.68 -51.60
CA GLY A 607 -32.39 -20.28 -51.02
C GLY A 607 -32.91 -19.51 -49.81
N ALA A 608 -32.04 -19.10 -48.88
CA ALA A 608 -32.42 -18.26 -47.75
C ALA A 608 -32.94 -16.88 -48.18
N ARG A 609 -32.28 -16.25 -49.16
CA ARG A 609 -32.70 -14.97 -49.76
C ARG A 609 -34.09 -15.07 -50.40
N TYR A 610 -34.34 -16.16 -51.12
CA TYR A 610 -35.64 -16.42 -51.75
C TYR A 610 -36.75 -16.60 -50.72
N ASN A 611 -36.50 -17.37 -49.65
CA ASN A 611 -37.47 -17.58 -48.57
C ASN A 611 -37.82 -16.28 -47.82
N LEU A 612 -36.86 -15.39 -47.59
CA LEU A 612 -37.09 -14.08 -46.97
C LEU A 612 -37.99 -13.18 -47.84
N LYS A 613 -37.77 -13.18 -49.17
CA LYS A 613 -38.62 -12.46 -50.13
C LYS A 613 -40.06 -13.00 -50.17
N LYS A 614 -40.25 -14.31 -49.94
CA LYS A 614 -41.56 -14.95 -49.88
C LYS A 614 -42.34 -14.57 -48.60
N LEU A 615 -41.66 -14.55 -47.45
CA LEU A 615 -42.23 -14.11 -46.17
C LEU A 615 -42.62 -12.63 -46.15
N THR A 616 -41.78 -11.75 -46.71
CA THR A 616 -42.07 -10.31 -46.83
C THR A 616 -43.20 -9.99 -47.81
N LYS A 617 -43.45 -10.85 -48.81
CA LYS A 617 -44.63 -10.75 -49.70
C LYS A 617 -45.93 -11.19 -49.03
N ASN A 618 -45.89 -12.16 -48.11
CA ASN A 618 -47.08 -12.65 -47.40
C ASN A 618 -47.51 -11.73 -46.25
N ASN A 619 -46.60 -10.95 -45.65
CA ASN A 619 -46.92 -9.96 -44.60
C ASN A 619 -47.41 -8.59 -45.13
N ARG A 620 -47.52 -8.43 -46.46
CA ARG A 620 -48.03 -7.21 -47.12
C ARG A 620 -49.39 -7.42 -47.81
N LYS A 621 -50.08 -8.52 -47.51
CA LYS A 621 -51.45 -8.80 -47.97
C LYS A 621 -52.44 -8.65 -46.83
#